data_AF-F8GDY3-F1
#
_entry.id   AF-F8GDY3-F1
#
_cell.length_a   1.000
_cell.length_b   1.000
_cell.length_c   1.000
_cell.angle_alpha   90.00
_cell.angle_beta   90.00
_cell.angle_gamma   90.00
#
_symmetry.space_group_name_H-M   'P 1'
#
loop_
_entity.id
_entity.type
_entity.pdbx_description
1 polymer ?
#
loop_
_entity_poly.entity_id
_entity_poly.type
_entity_poly.pdbx_seq_one_letter_code
_entity_poly.pdbx_strand_id
1 'polypeptide(L)'
;MFLDDNPDYQTVWQLAHNWADADPDKTDTNAISPKLRENIIRLVLAIRNKKISARTRKRSIFIDDSVISLIVDTPHYLKTLNCLLKDAINKAYLDSLYVKREEVIELCIRSHYDPPSCWMPKYLPDGQIVTKEAKNYRPANEIEDKTRCRAIASTLWELDPTIHANHIARSKILQRIGNGAQYDISTITDWIAELDPQKDCRKPGRPPKPQYVIKFEMIPPSKK
;
A
#
# COMPACT_ATOMS: atom_id res chain seq x y z
N MET A 1 6.37 13.95 16.87
CA MET A 1 6.16 13.51 15.47
C MET A 1 5.14 14.45 14.86
N PHE A 2 5.56 15.27 13.89
CA PHE A 2 4.67 16.23 13.22
C PHE A 2 3.77 15.47 12.25
N LEU A 3 2.48 15.36 12.57
CA LEU A 3 1.52 14.62 11.75
C LEU A 3 1.11 15.40 10.50
N ASP A 4 1.13 16.74 10.56
CA ASP A 4 0.73 17.62 9.47
C ASP A 4 1.71 17.56 8.29
N ASP A 5 3.01 17.39 8.57
CA ASP A 5 4.06 17.34 7.55
C ASP A 5 4.39 15.91 7.09
N ASN A 6 3.70 14.90 7.65
CA ASN A 6 3.97 13.51 7.33
C ASN A 6 3.03 13.02 6.22
N PRO A 7 3.54 12.69 5.02
CA PRO A 7 2.71 12.26 3.89
C PRO A 7 1.96 10.94 4.16
N ASP A 8 2.42 10.12 5.10
CA ASP A 8 1.79 8.86 5.46
C ASP A 8 0.61 9.02 6.42
N TYR A 9 0.28 10.24 6.84
CA TYR A 9 -0.90 10.53 7.64
C TYR A 9 -1.80 11.54 6.93
N GLN A 10 -3.11 11.31 6.99
CA GLN A 10 -4.12 12.32 6.64
C GLN A 10 -5.25 12.27 7.64
N THR A 11 -5.95 13.40 7.80
CA THR A 11 -7.15 13.43 8.61
C THR A 11 -8.27 12.63 7.95
N VAL A 12 -9.21 12.09 8.72
CA VAL A 12 -10.38 11.38 8.18
C VAL A 12 -11.18 12.32 7.26
N TRP A 13 -11.26 13.61 7.63
CA TRP A 13 -11.90 14.62 6.79
C TRP A 13 -11.19 14.76 5.44
N GLN A 14 -9.90 15.09 5.44
CA GLN A 14 -9.12 15.29 4.21
C GLN A 14 -9.09 14.04 3.33
N LEU A 15 -8.88 12.88 3.93
CA LEU A 15 -8.79 11.63 3.20
C LEU A 15 -10.09 11.28 2.50
N ALA A 16 -11.23 11.41 3.17
CA ALA A 16 -12.52 11.11 2.58
C ALA A 16 -12.84 12.04 1.39
N HIS A 17 -12.45 13.32 1.49
CA HIS A 17 -12.57 14.29 0.39
C HIS A 17 -11.69 13.93 -0.78
N ASN A 18 -10.41 13.66 -0.52
CA ASN A 18 -9.48 13.21 -1.54
C ASN A 18 -9.96 11.95 -2.26
N TRP A 19 -10.57 11.02 -1.51
CA TRP A 19 -11.11 9.77 -2.05
C TRP A 19 -12.41 9.97 -2.87
N ALA A 20 -13.14 11.04 -2.59
CA ALA A 20 -14.34 11.42 -3.33
C ALA A 20 -14.05 12.40 -4.48
N ASP A 21 -12.79 12.82 -4.65
CA ASP A 21 -12.37 13.91 -5.54
C ASP A 21 -13.10 15.24 -5.23
N ALA A 22 -13.31 15.52 -3.95
CA ALA A 22 -14.01 16.70 -3.43
C ALA A 22 -13.07 17.68 -2.71
N ASP A 23 -13.47 18.94 -2.60
CA ASP A 23 -12.70 20.01 -1.94
C ASP A 23 -13.06 20.09 -0.43
N PRO A 24 -12.11 19.83 0.49
CA PRO A 24 -12.37 19.82 1.94
C PRO A 24 -12.67 21.19 2.54
N ASP A 25 -12.34 22.28 1.85
CA ASP A 25 -12.55 23.65 2.34
C ASP A 25 -13.89 24.23 1.88
N LYS A 26 -14.44 23.71 0.78
CA LYS A 26 -15.71 24.19 0.19
C LYS A 26 -16.93 23.32 0.52
N THR A 27 -16.73 22.20 1.20
CA THR A 27 -17.82 21.26 1.49
C THR A 27 -18.66 21.69 2.69
N ASP A 28 -19.96 21.86 2.47
CA ASP A 28 -20.96 22.03 3.54
C ASP A 28 -21.24 20.69 4.21
N THR A 29 -21.08 20.64 5.54
CA THR A 29 -21.34 19.45 6.36
C THR A 29 -22.80 19.00 6.33
N ASN A 30 -23.73 19.88 5.99
CA ASN A 30 -25.16 19.57 5.91
C ASN A 30 -25.59 19.08 4.51
N ALA A 31 -24.73 19.22 3.50
CA ALA A 31 -25.01 18.88 2.11
C ALA A 31 -23.90 17.98 1.51
N ILE A 32 -23.46 16.99 2.28
CA ILE A 32 -22.39 16.07 1.87
C ILE A 32 -22.90 15.11 0.79
N SER A 33 -22.11 14.95 -0.29
CA SER A 33 -22.44 14.02 -1.37
C SER A 33 -22.47 12.56 -0.89
N PRO A 34 -23.31 11.68 -1.48
CA PRO A 34 -23.37 10.28 -1.08
C PRO A 34 -22.02 9.56 -1.10
N LYS A 35 -21.18 9.84 -2.13
CA LYS A 35 -19.84 9.26 -2.27
C LYS A 35 -18.89 9.68 -1.15
N LEU A 36 -18.87 10.98 -0.80
CA LEU A 36 -18.07 11.48 0.30
C LEU A 36 -18.53 10.91 1.64
N ARG A 37 -19.85 10.83 1.84
CA ARG A 37 -20.45 10.25 3.04
C ARG A 37 -20.08 8.79 3.22
N GLU A 38 -20.12 7.99 2.15
CA GLU A 38 -19.71 6.60 2.17
C GLU A 38 -18.26 6.46 2.64
N ASN A 39 -17.34 7.26 2.09
CA ASN A 39 -15.93 7.24 2.46
C ASN A 39 -15.71 7.63 3.94
N ILE A 40 -16.42 8.65 4.44
CA ILE A 40 -16.38 9.03 5.86
C ILE A 40 -16.84 7.86 6.74
N ILE A 41 -18.01 7.27 6.44
CA ILE A 41 -18.59 6.18 7.22
C ILE A 41 -17.67 4.97 7.21
N ARG A 42 -17.11 4.61 6.05
CA ARG A 42 -16.16 3.51 5.89
C ARG A 42 -14.95 3.67 6.81
N LEU A 43 -14.34 4.85 6.81
CA LEU A 43 -13.19 5.13 7.69
C LEU A 43 -13.58 5.08 9.17
N VAL A 44 -14.71 5.71 9.54
CA VAL A 44 -15.18 5.70 10.94
C VAL A 44 -15.48 4.28 11.43
N LEU A 45 -16.09 3.43 10.59
CA LEU A 45 -16.34 2.02 10.91
C LEU A 45 -15.05 1.23 11.05
N ALA A 46 -14.07 1.45 10.16
CA ALA A 46 -12.78 0.78 10.24
C ALA A 46 -12.04 1.12 11.54
N ILE A 47 -12.07 2.40 11.94
CA ILE A 47 -11.48 2.87 13.21
C ILE A 47 -12.18 2.24 14.40
N ARG A 48 -13.52 2.29 14.45
CA ARG A 48 -14.30 1.78 15.59
C ARG A 48 -14.19 0.26 15.74
N ASN A 49 -14.05 -0.46 14.63
CA ASN A 49 -13.81 -1.90 14.61
C ASN A 49 -12.33 -2.26 14.76
N LYS A 50 -11.45 -1.29 15.07
CA LYS A 50 -10.01 -1.49 15.25
C LYS A 50 -9.32 -2.16 14.05
N LYS A 51 -9.88 -1.99 12.83
CA LYS A 51 -9.28 -2.49 11.59
C LYS A 51 -8.13 -1.60 11.11
N ILE A 52 -8.16 -0.32 11.48
CA ILE A 52 -7.09 0.65 11.28
C ILE A 52 -6.91 1.43 12.57
N SER A 53 -5.69 1.90 12.83
CA SER A 53 -5.42 2.78 13.96
C SER A 53 -5.87 4.21 13.65
N ALA A 54 -6.34 4.91 14.67
CA ALA A 54 -6.60 6.33 14.59
C ALA A 54 -5.87 7.07 15.70
N ARG A 55 -5.45 8.30 15.41
CA ARG A 55 -4.78 9.14 16.39
C ARG A 55 -5.17 10.60 16.24
N THR A 56 -5.24 11.27 17.38
CA THR A 56 -5.21 12.73 17.45
C THR A 56 -3.76 13.21 17.50
N ARG A 57 -3.55 14.52 17.39
CA ARG A 57 -2.22 15.14 17.61
C ARG A 57 -1.59 14.81 18.97
N LYS A 58 -2.43 14.50 19.97
CA LYS A 58 -1.97 14.24 21.35
C LYS A 58 -1.75 12.76 21.64
N ARG A 59 -2.58 11.88 21.07
CA ARG A 59 -2.53 10.43 21.38
C ARG A 59 -3.21 9.58 20.32
N SER A 60 -2.88 8.30 20.29
CA SER A 60 -3.69 7.28 19.61
C SER A 60 -4.99 7.03 20.37
N ILE A 61 -6.04 6.61 19.66
CA ILE A 61 -7.35 6.28 20.21
C ILE A 61 -7.72 4.85 19.86
N PHE A 62 -8.55 4.21 20.67
CA PHE A 62 -8.98 2.82 20.53
C PHE A 62 -7.81 1.81 20.48
N ILE A 63 -6.74 2.08 21.23
CA ILE A 63 -5.49 1.29 21.23
C ILE A 63 -5.73 -0.14 21.70
N ASP A 64 -6.48 -0.31 22.80
CA ASP A 64 -6.75 -1.60 23.43
C ASP A 64 -8.15 -1.65 24.06
N ASP A 65 -8.48 -2.77 24.70
CA ASP A 65 -9.74 -2.98 25.43
C ASP A 65 -9.60 -2.72 26.95
N SER A 66 -8.55 -2.02 27.37
CA SER A 66 -8.35 -1.73 28.80
C SER A 66 -9.40 -0.75 29.31
N VAL A 67 -9.69 -0.84 30.62
CA VAL A 67 -10.65 0.05 31.30
C VAL A 67 -10.22 1.52 31.20
N ILE A 68 -8.91 1.78 31.25
CA ILE A 68 -8.35 3.12 31.12
C ILE A 68 -8.64 3.68 29.72
N SER A 69 -8.35 2.90 28.67
CA SER A 69 -8.68 3.27 27.29
C SER A 69 -10.18 3.48 27.11
N LEU A 70 -11.03 2.66 27.72
CA LEU A 70 -12.49 2.80 27.65
C LEU A 70 -12.98 4.16 28.17
N ILE A 71 -12.51 4.59 29.35
CA ILE A 71 -12.88 5.89 29.94
C ILE A 71 -12.38 7.02 29.05
N VAL A 72 -11.12 6.91 28.65
CA VAL A 72 -10.39 7.96 27.93
C VAL A 72 -10.94 8.14 26.51
N ASP A 73 -11.42 7.06 25.87
CA ASP A 73 -11.97 7.06 24.52
C ASP A 73 -13.50 7.17 24.44
N THR A 74 -14.20 7.21 25.59
CA THR A 74 -15.67 7.42 25.64
C THR A 74 -16.13 8.62 24.80
N PRO A 75 -15.47 9.81 24.83
CA PRO A 75 -15.86 10.92 23.96
C PRO A 75 -15.72 10.62 22.47
N HIS A 76 -14.69 9.85 22.08
CA HIS A 76 -14.46 9.42 20.70
C HIS A 76 -15.52 8.40 20.25
N TYR A 77 -15.91 7.50 21.15
CA TYR A 77 -16.98 6.54 20.93
C TYR A 77 -18.32 7.25 20.67
N LEU A 78 -18.69 8.24 21.50
CA LEU A 78 -19.93 8.99 21.30
C LEU A 78 -19.94 9.79 19.99
N LYS A 79 -18.81 10.43 19.64
CA LYS A 79 -18.70 11.20 18.39
C LYS A 79 -18.79 10.32 17.15
N THR A 80 -18.10 9.17 17.14
CA THR A 80 -18.18 8.21 16.04
C THR A 80 -19.58 7.59 15.94
N LEU A 81 -20.24 7.31 17.08
CA LEU A 81 -21.61 6.81 17.10
C LEU A 81 -22.61 7.83 16.52
N ASN A 82 -22.49 9.11 16.90
CA ASN A 82 -23.34 10.17 16.34
C ASN A 82 -23.13 10.32 14.82
N CYS A 83 -21.89 10.19 14.34
CA CYS A 83 -21.58 10.22 12.91
C CYS A 83 -22.28 9.07 12.15
N LEU A 84 -22.36 7.88 12.75
CA LEU A 84 -22.93 6.69 12.12
C LEU A 84 -24.45 6.63 12.20
N LEU A 85 -25.05 7.02 13.33
CA LEU A 85 -26.48 6.85 13.60
C LEU A 85 -27.32 8.09 13.35
N LYS A 86 -26.78 9.29 13.60
CA LYS A 86 -27.55 10.54 13.58
C LYS A 86 -27.31 11.40 12.35
N ASP A 87 -26.50 10.91 11.39
CA ASP A 87 -26.05 11.68 10.24
C ASP A 87 -25.33 13.00 10.58
N ALA A 88 -24.85 13.13 11.83
CA ALA A 88 -24.26 14.35 12.31
C ALA A 88 -22.75 14.34 12.04
N ILE A 89 -22.36 14.81 10.85
CA ILE A 89 -20.94 14.88 10.46
C ILE A 89 -20.29 16.09 11.12
N ASN A 90 -19.38 15.83 12.06
CA ASN A 90 -18.61 16.85 12.74
C ASN A 90 -17.24 17.03 12.06
N LYS A 91 -17.11 18.05 11.19
CA LYS A 91 -15.86 18.37 10.48
C LYS A 91 -14.68 18.50 11.45
N ALA A 92 -14.80 19.34 12.49
CA ALA A 92 -13.70 19.59 13.42
C ALA A 92 -13.20 18.31 14.11
N TYR A 93 -14.10 17.36 14.37
CA TYR A 93 -13.73 16.07 14.92
C TYR A 93 -13.01 15.19 13.89
N LEU A 94 -13.57 15.01 12.70
CA LEU A 94 -12.96 14.19 11.65
C LEU A 94 -11.61 14.76 11.18
N ASP A 95 -11.48 16.08 11.20
CA ASP A 95 -10.24 16.79 10.86
C ASP A 95 -9.20 16.75 12.00
N SER A 96 -9.58 16.27 13.18
CA SER A 96 -8.65 16.02 14.29
C SER A 96 -8.13 14.58 14.35
N LEU A 97 -8.72 13.68 13.55
CA LEU A 97 -8.41 12.25 13.54
C LEU A 97 -7.54 11.91 12.34
N TYR A 98 -6.30 11.50 12.60
CA TYR A 98 -5.36 11.04 11.59
C TYR A 98 -5.39 9.51 11.49
N VAL A 99 -5.31 9.02 10.26
CA VAL A 99 -5.16 7.61 9.92
C VAL A 99 -3.87 7.40 9.14
N LYS A 100 -3.28 6.21 9.25
CA LYS A 100 -2.02 5.87 8.59
C LYS A 100 -2.28 5.28 7.20
N ARG A 101 -1.54 5.74 6.21
CA ARG A 101 -1.64 5.33 4.80
C ARG A 101 -1.58 3.82 4.63
N GLU A 102 -0.59 3.16 5.23
CA GLU A 102 -0.36 1.71 5.07
C GLU A 102 -1.59 0.88 5.51
N GLU A 103 -2.19 1.23 6.64
CA GLU A 103 -3.33 0.50 7.21
C GLU A 103 -4.60 0.71 6.38
N VAL A 104 -4.78 1.93 5.85
CA VAL A 104 -5.90 2.21 4.95
C VAL A 104 -5.73 1.47 3.62
N ILE A 105 -4.52 1.42 3.06
CA ILE A 105 -4.25 0.65 1.83
C ILE A 105 -4.52 -0.84 2.08
N GLU A 106 -4.05 -1.40 3.19
CA GLU A 106 -4.30 -2.79 3.55
C GLU A 106 -5.80 -3.07 3.73
N LEU A 107 -6.53 -2.17 4.40
CA LEU A 107 -7.98 -2.25 4.53
C LEU A 107 -8.67 -2.27 3.16
N CYS A 108 -8.23 -1.42 2.22
CA CYS A 108 -8.78 -1.37 0.86
C CYS A 108 -8.57 -2.69 0.13
N ILE A 109 -7.35 -3.26 0.20
CA ILE A 109 -7.03 -4.55 -0.41
C ILE A 109 -7.90 -5.66 0.17
N ARG A 110 -8.00 -5.74 1.50
CA ARG A 110 -8.78 -6.79 2.20
C ARG A 110 -10.29 -6.68 1.96
N SER A 111 -10.78 -5.48 1.69
CA SER A 111 -12.22 -5.22 1.53
C SER A 111 -12.62 -5.00 0.07
N HIS A 112 -11.68 -5.17 -0.87
CA HIS A 112 -11.86 -4.94 -2.31
C HIS A 112 -12.38 -3.53 -2.66
N TYR A 113 -11.83 -2.52 -2.00
CA TYR A 113 -12.12 -1.11 -2.30
C TYR A 113 -11.02 -0.51 -3.17
N ASP A 114 -11.41 0.40 -4.07
CA ASP A 114 -10.44 1.26 -4.77
C ASP A 114 -9.74 2.17 -3.75
N PRO A 115 -8.40 2.17 -3.66
CA PRO A 115 -7.71 3.01 -2.69
C PRO A 115 -7.82 4.51 -3.04
N PRO A 116 -7.63 5.40 -2.05
CA PRO A 116 -7.70 6.85 -2.28
C PRO A 116 -6.73 7.30 -3.37
N SER A 117 -7.22 8.04 -4.36
CA SER A 117 -6.43 8.53 -5.50
C SER A 117 -5.23 9.40 -5.09
N CYS A 118 -5.32 10.08 -3.94
CA CYS A 118 -4.24 10.88 -3.36
C CYS A 118 -3.06 10.04 -2.85
N TRP A 119 -3.28 8.76 -2.55
CA TRP A 119 -2.27 7.80 -2.09
C TRP A 119 -1.94 6.76 -3.14
N MET A 120 -2.65 6.79 -4.27
CA MET A 120 -2.19 6.17 -5.49
C MET A 120 -1.22 7.12 -6.21
N PRO A 121 -0.09 6.62 -6.73
CA PRO A 121 0.73 7.41 -7.64
C PRO A 121 -0.13 7.83 -8.85
N LYS A 122 -0.43 9.14 -8.99
CA LYS A 122 -1.19 9.71 -10.13
C LYS A 122 -0.56 9.38 -11.49
N TYR A 123 0.73 9.09 -11.47
CA TYR A 123 1.49 8.48 -12.54
C TYR A 123 2.42 7.48 -11.84
N LEU A 124 2.43 6.21 -12.27
CA LEU A 124 3.67 5.45 -12.15
C LEU A 124 4.71 6.31 -12.90
N PRO A 125 5.82 6.75 -12.29
CA PRO A 125 6.86 7.41 -13.04
C PRO A 125 7.31 6.41 -14.10
N ASP A 126 6.92 6.66 -15.34
CA ASP A 126 7.59 6.06 -16.47
C ASP A 126 8.99 6.67 -16.47
N GLY A 127 9.99 5.81 -16.60
CA GLY A 127 11.37 6.00 -16.17
C GLY A 127 11.87 7.45 -16.10
N GLN A 128 12.04 7.98 -14.89
CA GLN A 128 13.03 9.02 -14.66
C GLN A 128 14.00 8.60 -13.56
N ILE A 129 15.15 8.19 -14.08
CA ILE A 129 16.49 8.40 -13.53
C ILE A 129 16.72 7.75 -12.18
N VAL A 130 17.29 6.54 -12.28
CA VAL A 130 18.32 6.03 -11.37
C VAL A 130 19.29 7.18 -11.08
N THR A 131 19.06 7.92 -9.99
CA THR A 131 20.14 8.66 -9.35
C THR A 131 21.11 7.59 -8.85
N LYS A 132 22.26 7.53 -9.53
CA LYS A 132 23.42 6.76 -9.12
C LYS A 132 23.91 7.32 -7.78
N GLU A 133 23.37 6.82 -6.66
CA GLU A 133 23.86 7.03 -5.29
C GLU A 133 22.94 6.16 -4.41
N ALA A 134 23.33 5.12 -3.68
CA ALA A 134 24.61 4.62 -3.25
C ALA A 134 24.61 3.07 -3.31
N LYS A 135 25.74 2.47 -3.68
CA LYS A 135 25.94 1.01 -3.73
C LYS A 135 25.87 0.28 -2.37
N ASN A 136 25.42 0.92 -1.29
CA ASN A 136 25.43 0.35 0.06
C ASN A 136 24.15 0.65 0.85
N TYR A 137 22.98 0.69 0.20
CA TYR A 137 21.72 0.65 0.96
C TYR A 137 21.33 -0.80 1.20
N ARG A 138 21.61 -1.29 2.41
CA ARG A 138 21.08 -2.57 2.89
C ARG A 138 19.61 -2.34 3.27
N PRO A 139 18.64 -3.02 2.65
CA PRO A 139 17.23 -2.83 2.97
C PRO A 139 16.96 -3.21 4.42
N ALA A 140 15.98 -2.56 5.05
CA ALA A 140 15.68 -2.73 6.47
C ALA A 140 15.30 -4.17 6.85
N ASN A 141 14.83 -4.99 5.90
CA ASN A 141 14.53 -6.41 6.11
C ASN A 141 14.62 -7.26 4.83
N GLU A 142 15.81 -7.80 4.52
CA GLU A 142 16.08 -8.70 3.38
C GLU A 142 15.13 -9.91 3.33
N ILE A 143 14.69 -10.40 4.49
CA ILE A 143 13.80 -11.57 4.59
C ILE A 143 12.41 -11.26 4.03
N GLU A 144 11.89 -10.05 4.29
CA GLU A 144 10.61 -9.60 3.75
C GLU A 144 10.67 -9.42 2.23
N ASP A 145 11.74 -8.79 1.72
CA ASP A 145 11.90 -8.59 0.28
C ASP A 145 12.06 -9.92 -0.45
N LYS A 146 12.85 -10.85 0.11
CA LYS A 146 12.94 -12.23 -0.40
C LYS A 146 11.57 -12.90 -0.44
N THR A 147 10.75 -12.73 0.61
CA THR A 147 9.40 -13.29 0.67
C THR A 147 8.49 -12.68 -0.40
N ARG A 148 8.54 -11.36 -0.63
CA ARG A 148 7.80 -10.68 -1.69
C ARG A 148 8.23 -11.14 -3.09
N CYS A 149 9.53 -11.18 -3.37
CA CYS A 149 10.07 -11.67 -4.64
C CYS A 149 9.62 -13.10 -4.94
N ARG A 150 9.64 -13.98 -3.93
CA ARG A 150 9.17 -15.36 -4.04
C ARG A 150 7.69 -15.45 -4.37
N ALA A 151 6.84 -14.71 -3.66
CA ALA A 151 5.39 -14.70 -3.91
C ALA A 151 5.08 -14.26 -5.36
N ILE A 152 5.72 -13.18 -5.83
CA ILE A 152 5.55 -12.69 -7.21
C ILE A 152 6.02 -13.75 -8.21
N ALA A 153 7.19 -14.35 -7.99
CA ALA A 153 7.72 -15.37 -8.89
C ALA A 153 6.82 -16.61 -8.97
N SER A 154 6.29 -17.09 -7.84
CA SER A 154 5.32 -18.19 -7.80
C SER A 154 4.08 -17.88 -8.63
N THR A 155 3.47 -16.70 -8.46
CA THR A 155 2.30 -16.30 -9.25
C THR A 155 2.60 -16.23 -10.74
N LEU A 156 3.78 -15.76 -11.13
CA LEU A 156 4.18 -15.71 -12.53
C LEU A 156 4.35 -17.12 -13.12
N TRP A 157 4.91 -18.06 -12.35
CA TRP A 157 5.05 -19.45 -12.76
C TRP A 157 3.75 -20.24 -12.77
N GLU A 158 2.79 -19.92 -11.91
CA GLU A 158 1.43 -20.47 -11.98
C GLU A 158 0.75 -20.12 -13.30
N LEU A 159 0.97 -18.90 -13.80
CA LEU A 159 0.38 -18.44 -15.06
C LEU A 159 1.16 -18.96 -16.28
N ASP A 160 2.49 -19.00 -16.22
CA ASP A 160 3.33 -19.58 -17.28
C ASP A 160 4.59 -20.24 -16.67
N PRO A 161 4.60 -21.58 -16.56
CA PRO A 161 5.71 -22.31 -15.93
C PRO A 161 6.99 -22.30 -16.79
N THR A 162 6.92 -21.84 -18.04
CA THR A 162 8.08 -21.81 -18.94
C THR A 162 8.96 -20.59 -18.74
N ILE A 163 8.47 -19.56 -18.03
CA ILE A 163 9.21 -18.32 -17.80
C ILE A 163 10.52 -18.62 -17.08
N HIS A 164 11.63 -18.14 -17.63
CA HIS A 164 12.93 -18.33 -17.01
C HIS A 164 13.11 -17.42 -15.78
N ALA A 165 13.68 -17.94 -14.69
CA ALA A 165 13.91 -17.18 -13.45
C ALA A 165 14.59 -15.82 -13.72
N ASN A 166 15.62 -15.79 -14.58
CA ASN A 166 16.27 -14.54 -15.00
C ASN A 166 15.32 -13.49 -15.59
N HIS A 167 14.30 -13.90 -16.35
CA HIS A 167 13.32 -12.96 -16.92
C HIS A 167 12.32 -12.49 -15.87
N ILE A 168 11.91 -13.38 -14.95
CA ILE A 168 11.13 -12.99 -13.78
C ILE A 168 11.90 -11.96 -12.95
N ALA A 169 13.19 -12.22 -12.68
CA ALA A 169 14.05 -11.32 -11.93
C ALA A 169 14.16 -9.93 -12.58
N ARG A 170 14.11 -9.84 -13.92
CA ARG A 170 14.16 -8.58 -14.69
C ARG A 170 12.79 -7.95 -14.96
N SER A 171 11.70 -8.60 -14.54
CA SER A 171 10.36 -8.10 -14.78
C SER A 171 10.13 -6.80 -13.99
N LYS A 172 9.45 -5.82 -14.60
CA LYS A 172 9.12 -4.57 -13.90
C LYS A 172 8.34 -4.81 -12.62
N ILE A 173 7.46 -5.82 -12.59
CA ILE A 173 6.63 -6.14 -11.42
C ILE A 173 7.47 -6.62 -10.25
N LEU A 174 8.44 -7.52 -10.47
CA LEU A 174 9.31 -8.00 -9.42
C LEU A 174 10.26 -6.89 -8.94
N GLN A 175 10.80 -6.12 -9.88
CA GLN A 175 11.73 -5.03 -9.58
C GLN A 175 11.08 -3.92 -8.75
N ARG A 176 9.78 -3.68 -8.95
CA ARG A 176 9.00 -2.65 -8.22
C ARG A 176 8.32 -3.19 -6.96
N ILE A 177 7.45 -4.18 -7.09
CA ILE A 177 6.62 -4.68 -5.97
C ILE A 177 7.44 -5.55 -5.02
N GLY A 178 8.41 -6.30 -5.55
CA GLY A 178 9.31 -7.13 -4.77
C GLY A 178 10.52 -6.39 -4.20
N ASN A 179 10.63 -5.07 -4.39
CA ASN A 179 11.86 -4.30 -4.11
C ASN A 179 13.11 -4.83 -4.83
N GLY A 180 12.94 -5.58 -5.92
CA GLY A 180 14.07 -6.20 -6.64
C GLY A 180 15.10 -5.18 -7.16
N ALA A 181 14.71 -3.92 -7.41
CA ALA A 181 15.64 -2.88 -7.85
C ALA A 181 16.75 -2.54 -6.84
N GLN A 182 16.61 -2.99 -5.58
CA GLN A 182 17.62 -2.81 -4.53
C GLN A 182 18.70 -3.90 -4.53
N TYR A 183 18.53 -4.95 -5.33
CA TYR A 183 19.39 -6.13 -5.35
C TYR A 183 19.94 -6.39 -6.75
N ASP A 184 21.09 -7.05 -6.80
CA ASP A 184 21.61 -7.56 -8.06
C ASP A 184 20.67 -8.63 -8.63
N ILE A 185 20.53 -8.65 -9.96
CA ILE A 185 19.68 -9.63 -10.65
C ILE A 185 20.06 -11.07 -10.29
N SER A 186 21.34 -11.35 -10.04
CA SER A 186 21.81 -12.66 -9.56
C SER A 186 21.21 -13.03 -8.22
N THR A 187 21.27 -12.13 -7.23
CA THR A 187 20.71 -12.33 -5.88
C THR A 187 19.23 -12.69 -5.95
N ILE A 188 18.47 -11.95 -6.76
CA ILE A 188 17.04 -12.21 -6.91
C ILE A 188 16.80 -13.53 -7.63
N THR A 189 17.59 -13.82 -8.67
CA THR A 189 17.49 -15.09 -9.39
C THR A 189 17.72 -16.26 -8.43
N ASP A 190 18.71 -16.16 -7.54
CA ASP A 190 18.99 -17.19 -6.53
C ASP A 190 17.85 -17.36 -5.54
N TRP A 191 17.23 -16.26 -5.09
CA TRP A 191 16.09 -16.31 -4.16
C TRP A 191 14.87 -17.05 -4.71
N ILE A 192 14.62 -16.90 -6.01
CA ILE A 192 13.44 -17.47 -6.68
C ILE A 192 13.75 -18.80 -7.37
N ALA A 193 15.01 -19.12 -7.67
CA ALA A 193 15.39 -20.33 -8.41
C ALA A 193 14.93 -21.63 -7.75
N GLU A 194 14.80 -21.65 -6.42
CA GLU A 194 14.23 -22.80 -5.70
C GLU A 194 12.78 -23.10 -6.03
N LEU A 195 12.02 -22.09 -6.48
CA LEU A 195 10.60 -22.20 -6.79
C LEU A 195 10.36 -22.45 -8.29
N ASP A 196 11.42 -22.51 -9.11
CA ASP A 196 11.31 -22.68 -10.55
C ASP A 196 10.79 -24.09 -10.88
N PRO A 197 9.59 -24.22 -11.49
CA PRO A 197 9.01 -25.52 -11.81
C PRO A 197 9.82 -26.32 -12.83
N GLN A 198 10.77 -25.68 -13.52
CA GLN A 198 11.66 -26.33 -14.48
C GLN A 198 13.12 -26.35 -14.02
N LYS A 199 13.42 -26.07 -12.74
CA LYS A 199 14.79 -25.98 -12.21
C LYS A 199 15.70 -27.11 -12.68
N ASP A 200 15.24 -28.35 -12.58
CA ASP A 200 16.03 -29.55 -12.90
C ASP A 200 16.10 -29.84 -14.41
N CYS A 201 15.19 -29.25 -15.19
CA CYS A 201 15.08 -29.46 -16.63
C CYS A 201 15.81 -28.37 -17.46
N ARG A 202 16.21 -27.26 -16.83
CA ARG A 202 16.86 -26.13 -17.51
C ARG A 202 18.33 -26.43 -17.79
N LYS A 203 18.73 -26.24 -19.05
CA LYS A 203 20.14 -26.35 -19.44
C LYS A 203 20.95 -25.15 -18.91
N PRO A 204 22.19 -25.36 -18.44
CA PRO A 204 23.08 -24.26 -18.08
C PRO A 204 23.39 -23.42 -19.33
N GLY A 205 23.26 -22.09 -19.22
CA GLY A 205 23.56 -21.18 -20.33
C GLY A 205 22.63 -19.98 -20.42
N ARG A 206 22.69 -19.26 -21.54
CA ARG A 206 21.87 -18.08 -21.79
C ARG A 206 20.38 -18.47 -21.84
N PRO A 207 19.48 -17.77 -21.12
CA PRO A 207 18.06 -18.06 -21.17
C PRO A 207 17.50 -17.90 -22.60
N PRO A 208 16.47 -18.69 -22.97
CA PRO A 208 15.87 -18.64 -24.30
C PRO A 208 15.30 -17.25 -24.60
N LYS A 209 15.18 -16.86 -25.87
CA LYS A 209 14.52 -15.59 -26.22
C LYS A 209 13.08 -15.61 -25.68
N PRO A 210 12.57 -14.49 -25.13
CA PRO A 210 11.25 -14.46 -24.50
C PRO A 210 10.16 -14.68 -25.55
N GLN A 211 9.57 -15.87 -25.51
CA GLN A 211 8.31 -16.23 -26.15
C GLN A 211 7.44 -16.86 -25.08
N TYR A 212 6.93 -16.01 -24.18
CA TYR A 212 6.08 -16.44 -23.07
C TYR A 212 4.62 -16.18 -23.41
N VAL A 213 3.73 -16.96 -22.78
CA VAL A 213 2.27 -16.81 -22.90
C VAL A 213 1.84 -15.43 -22.41
N ILE A 214 2.61 -14.86 -21.48
CA ILE A 214 2.32 -13.57 -20.85
C ILE A 214 3.41 -12.56 -21.23
N LYS A 215 2.97 -11.37 -21.68
CA LYS A 215 3.88 -10.25 -21.97
C LYS A 215 4.13 -9.48 -20.69
N PHE A 216 5.36 -9.55 -20.16
CA PHE A 216 5.81 -8.66 -19.10
C PHE A 216 6.78 -7.63 -19.66
N GLU A 217 6.61 -6.38 -19.25
CA GLU A 217 7.57 -5.33 -19.56
C GLU A 217 8.90 -5.63 -18.86
N MET A 218 9.94 -5.82 -19.65
CA MET A 218 11.31 -6.04 -19.16
C MET A 218 12.04 -4.71 -19.02
N ILE A 219 12.88 -4.59 -17.99
CA ILE A 219 13.84 -3.50 -17.93
C ILE A 219 15.00 -3.85 -18.90
N PRO A 220 15.37 -2.95 -19.83
CA PRO A 220 16.45 -3.22 -20.77
C PRO A 220 17.78 -3.41 -20.02
N PRO A 221 18.66 -4.31 -20.49
CA PRO A 221 19.99 -4.45 -19.90
C PRO A 221 20.72 -3.11 -20.00
N SER A 222 21.26 -2.62 -18.87
CA SER A 222 22.17 -1.48 -18.86
C SER A 222 23.33 -1.77 -19.82
N LYS A 223 23.47 -0.95 -20.86
CA LYS A 223 24.67 -0.96 -21.71
C LYS A 223 25.84 -0.52 -20.81
N LYS A 224 26.81 -1.41 -20.64
CA LYS A 224 28.13 -1.07 -20.11
C LYS A 224 28.85 -0.16 -21.07
#